data_AF-X1T2E2-F1
#
_entry.id   AF-X1T2E2-F1
#
_cell.length_a   1.000
_cell.length_b   1.000
_cell.length_c   1.000
_cell.angle_alpha   90.00
_cell.angle_beta   90.00
_cell.angle_gamma   90.00
#
_symmetry.space_group_name_H-M   'P 1'
#
loop_
_entity.id
_entity.type
_entity.pdbx_description
1 polymer ?
#
loop_
_entity_poly.entity_id
_entity_poly.type
_entity_poly.pdbx_seq_one_letter_code
_entity_poly.pdbx_strand_id
1 'polypeptide(L)'
;MNPCPCGYYGDPFRQCTCPLSLVSRYQRRISGPFIDRVDIFVEVPHIDYEKLADDRLGEKSDKVQARVKAARSLQRERFDGTKLTCNAEMTPTE
;
A
#
# COMPACT_ATOMS: atom_id res chain seq x y z
N MET A 1 -2.54 0.29 8.03
CA MET A 1 -3.11 -0.71 8.97
C MET A 1 -4.29 -0.08 9.69
N ASN A 2 -5.36 -0.82 10.00
CA ASN A 2 -6.43 -0.24 10.83
C ASN A 2 -5.86 0.13 12.21
N PRO A 3 -6.11 1.34 12.72
CA PRO A 3 -5.48 1.82 13.95
C PRO A 3 -6.05 1.12 15.20
N CYS A 4 -7.25 0.54 15.10
CA CYS A 4 -7.94 -0.26 16.13
C CYS A 4 -9.03 -1.15 15.47
N PRO A 5 -9.73 -2.02 16.23
CA PRO A 5 -10.80 -2.86 15.68
C PRO A 5 -11.96 -2.08 15.03
N CYS A 6 -12.33 -0.92 15.60
CA CYS A 6 -13.40 -0.10 15.03
C CYS A 6 -12.92 0.85 13.91
N GLY A 7 -11.62 0.97 13.69
CA GLY A 7 -11.02 1.77 12.62
C GLY A 7 -10.84 3.27 12.91
N TYR A 8 -11.42 3.81 13.98
CA TYR A 8 -11.50 5.27 14.22
C TYR A 8 -10.52 5.82 15.26
N TYR A 9 -9.54 5.03 15.69
CA TYR A 9 -8.54 5.52 16.64
C TYR A 9 -7.65 6.57 15.98
N GLY A 10 -7.73 7.82 16.44
CA GLY A 10 -7.03 8.98 15.86
C GLY A 10 -7.79 9.67 14.72
N ASP A 11 -9.02 9.24 14.40
CA ASP A 11 -9.83 9.85 13.35
C ASP A 11 -10.38 11.23 13.80
N PRO A 12 -10.23 12.29 12.99
CA PRO A 12 -10.65 13.64 13.35
C PRO A 12 -12.17 13.87 13.22
N PHE A 13 -12.89 13.01 12.48
CA PHE A 13 -14.31 13.14 12.19
C PHE A 13 -15.18 12.18 13.00
N ARG A 14 -14.67 10.99 13.33
CA ARG A 14 -15.42 9.96 14.07
C ARG A 14 -14.67 9.52 15.31
N GLN A 15 -15.35 9.58 16.46
CA GLN A 15 -14.76 9.16 17.73
C GLN A 15 -14.59 7.63 17.80
N CYS A 16 -13.41 7.21 18.24
CA CYS A 16 -13.12 5.82 18.57
C CYS A 16 -13.90 5.36 19.81
N THR A 17 -14.52 4.18 19.73
CA THR A 17 -15.23 3.53 20.85
C THR A 17 -14.39 2.46 21.56
N CYS A 18 -13.18 2.17 21.07
CA CYS A 18 -12.33 1.13 21.65
C CYS A 18 -11.58 1.63 22.91
N PRO A 19 -11.49 0.82 23.97
CA PRO A 19 -10.60 1.09 25.09
C PRO A 19 -9.12 1.13 24.66
N LEU A 20 -8.30 1.97 25.29
CA LEU A 20 -6.88 2.11 24.97
C LEU A 20 -6.11 0.78 25.03
N SER A 21 -6.44 -0.09 25.98
CA SER A 21 -5.84 -1.43 26.10
C SER A 21 -6.10 -2.31 24.87
N LEU A 22 -7.30 -2.21 24.29
CA LEU A 22 -7.69 -2.95 23.09
C LEU A 22 -6.99 -2.39 21.84
N VAL A 23 -6.84 -1.06 21.76
CA VAL A 23 -6.08 -0.39 20.69
C VAL A 23 -4.63 -0.88 20.68
N SER A 24 -3.94 -0.78 21.83
CA SER A 24 -2.54 -1.21 21.96
C SER A 24 -2.37 -2.69 21.62
N ARG A 25 -3.30 -3.55 22.03
CA ARG A 25 -3.26 -4.98 21.68
C ARG A 25 -3.47 -5.21 20.18
N TYR A 26 -4.36 -4.46 19.54
CA TYR A 26 -4.68 -4.60 18.13
C TYR A 26 -3.51 -4.19 17.22
N GLN A 27 -2.82 -3.10 17.55
CA GLN A 27 -1.66 -2.62 16.79
C GLN A 27 -0.49 -3.61 16.85
N ARG A 28 -0.33 -4.33 17.97
CA ARG A 28 0.71 -5.36 18.16
C ARG A 28 0.41 -6.69 17.44
N ARG A 29 -0.67 -6.79 16.65
CA ARG A 29 -1.02 -8.02 15.92
C ARG A 29 -0.08 -8.33 14.76
N ILE A 30 0.59 -7.33 14.20
CA ILE A 30 1.60 -7.56 13.17
C ILE A 30 2.93 -7.87 13.86
N SER A 31 3.59 -8.93 13.40
CA SER A 31 4.86 -9.36 13.95
C SER A 31 5.98 -8.37 13.59
N GLY A 32 6.89 -8.14 14.54
CA GLY A 32 8.09 -7.31 14.33
C GLY A 32 8.90 -7.74 13.08
N PRO A 33 9.23 -9.03 12.91
CA PRO A 33 9.97 -9.50 11.73
C PRO A 33 9.28 -9.20 10.38
N PHE A 34 7.97 -9.00 10.37
CA PHE A 34 7.25 -8.57 9.17
C PHE A 34 7.35 -7.06 8.96
N ILE A 35 7.14 -6.27 10.03
CA ILE A 35 7.28 -4.80 10.00
C ILE A 35 8.68 -4.39 9.55
N ASP A 36 9.71 -5.11 10.01
CA ASP A 36 11.11 -4.87 9.65
C ASP A 36 11.40 -5.08 8.15
N ARG A 37 10.47 -5.69 7.40
CA ARG A 37 10.57 -5.93 5.95
C ARG A 37 9.69 -4.99 5.12
N VAL A 38 9.02 -4.03 5.76
CA VAL A 38 8.19 -3.04 5.08
C VAL A 38 8.98 -1.74 4.97
N ASP A 39 9.39 -1.39 3.76
CA ASP A 39 10.21 -0.20 3.51
C ASP A 39 9.42 1.11 3.65
N ILE A 40 8.12 1.09 3.32
CA ILE A 40 7.30 2.30 3.25
C ILE A 40 6.02 2.12 4.07
N PHE A 41 5.86 2.99 5.06
CA PHE A 41 4.61 3.18 5.79
C PHE A 41 3.96 4.48 5.34
N VAL A 42 2.78 4.39 4.72
CA VAL A 42 1.98 5.56 4.35
C VAL A 42 0.69 5.54 5.14
N GLU A 43 0.41 6.66 5.82
CA GLU A 43 -0.89 6.89 6.44
C GLU A 43 -1.86 7.41 5.38
N VAL A 44 -3.03 6.77 5.29
CA VAL A 44 -4.10 7.17 4.36
C VAL A 44 -5.17 7.85 5.21
N PRO A 45 -5.33 9.17 5.11
CA PRO A 45 -6.32 9.88 5.91
C PRO A 45 -7.73 9.59 5.42
N HIS A 46 -8.71 9.95 6.24
CA HIS A 46 -10.11 9.99 5.83
C HIS A 46 -10.28 10.90 4.60
N ILE A 47 -10.97 10.39 3.57
CA ILE A 47 -11.28 11.14 2.34
C ILE A 47 -12.77 11.48 2.35
N ASP A 48 -13.10 12.74 2.05
CA ASP A 48 -14.49 13.18 1.92
C ASP A 48 -15.15 12.46 0.75
N TYR A 49 -16.38 11.97 0.94
CA TYR A 49 -17.11 11.23 -0.08
C TYR A 49 -17.23 12.01 -1.40
N GLU A 50 -17.44 13.33 -1.32
CA GLU A 50 -17.54 14.23 -2.47
C GLU A 50 -16.29 14.20 -3.35
N LYS A 51 -15.09 14.00 -2.78
CA LYS A 51 -13.85 13.86 -3.56
C LYS A 51 -13.74 12.52 -4.27
N LEU A 52 -14.44 11.50 -3.79
CA LEU A 52 -14.52 10.18 -4.43
C LEU A 52 -15.61 10.13 -5.52
N ALA A 53 -16.69 10.88 -5.31
CA ALA A 53 -17.83 10.98 -6.22
C ALA A 53 -17.68 12.12 -7.25
N ASP A 54 -16.56 12.85 -7.23
CA ASP A 54 -16.25 13.89 -8.22
C ASP A 54 -16.12 13.25 -9.62
N ASP A 55 -16.83 13.81 -10.60
CA ASP A 55 -16.79 13.40 -12.02
C ASP A 55 -15.46 13.74 -12.71
N ARG A 56 -14.48 14.28 -11.98
CA ARG A 56 -13.14 14.55 -12.50
C ARG A 56 -12.55 13.29 -13.12
N LEU A 57 -12.44 13.33 -14.44
CA LEU A 57 -11.83 12.26 -15.22
C LEU A 57 -10.36 12.08 -14.79
N GLY A 58 -10.06 10.90 -14.28
CA GLY A 58 -8.68 10.46 -14.05
C GLY A 58 -7.90 10.29 -15.35
N GLU A 59 -6.62 9.96 -15.22
CA GLU A 59 -5.78 9.64 -16.36
C GLU A 59 -6.35 8.44 -17.14
N LYS A 60 -6.43 8.57 -18.47
CA LYS A 60 -6.94 7.51 -19.33
C LYS A 60 -6.05 6.26 -19.25
N SER A 61 -6.67 5.08 -19.36
CA SER A 61 -5.99 3.80 -19.22
C SER A 61 -4.88 3.58 -20.25
N ASP A 62 -4.98 4.17 -21.45
CA ASP A 62 -3.95 4.11 -22.50
C ASP A 62 -2.64 4.78 -22.06
N LYS A 63 -2.72 5.93 -21.37
CA LYS A 63 -1.57 6.65 -20.82
C LYS A 63 -0.91 5.86 -19.67
N VAL A 64 -1.73 5.29 -18.78
CA VAL A 64 -1.22 4.41 -17.72
C VAL A 64 -0.56 3.16 -18.31
N GLN A 65 -1.18 2.55 -19.32
CA GLN A 65 -0.64 1.38 -20.00
C GLN A 65 0.72 1.66 -20.63
N ALA A 66 0.91 2.84 -21.25
CA ALA A 66 2.21 3.23 -21.81
C ALA A 66 3.32 3.26 -20.75
N ARG A 67 3.05 3.85 -19.56
CA ARG A 67 4.02 3.86 -18.44
C ARG A 67 4.32 2.46 -17.93
N VAL A 68 3.31 1.62 -17.77
CA VAL A 68 3.48 0.22 -17.34
C VAL A 68 4.35 -0.55 -18.34
N LYS A 69 4.09 -0.40 -19.65
CA LYS A 69 4.90 -1.03 -20.70
C LYS A 69 6.36 -0.57 -20.66
N ALA A 70 6.61 0.73 -20.50
CA ALA A 70 7.96 1.27 -20.37
C ALA A 70 8.71 0.66 -19.17
N ALA A 71 8.08 0.62 -18.00
CA ALA A 71 8.66 0.00 -16.80
C ALA A 71 8.95 -1.50 -17.01
N ARG A 72 8.05 -2.23 -17.70
CA ARG A 72 8.26 -3.65 -18.02
C ARG A 72 9.40 -3.86 -19.02
N SER A 73 9.60 -2.97 -19.98
CA SER A 73 10.73 -3.06 -20.92
C SER A 73 12.07 -2.89 -20.19
N LEU A 74 12.19 -1.88 -19.31
CA LEU A 74 13.39 -1.69 -18.48
C LEU A 74 13.67 -2.92 -17.61
N GLN A 75 12.62 -3.54 -17.06
CA GLN A 75 12.75 -4.74 -16.25
C GLN A 75 13.27 -5.95 -17.04
N ARG A 76 12.84 -6.10 -18.30
CA ARG A 76 13.33 -7.17 -19.19
C ARG A 76 14.79 -6.95 -19.56
N GLU A 77 15.16 -5.71 -19.86
CA GLU A 77 16.56 -5.35 -20.16
C GLU A 77 17.47 -5.62 -18.95
N ARG A 78 17.04 -5.24 -17.75
CA ARG A 78 17.77 -5.52 -16.50
C ARG A 78 18.05 -7.01 -16.27
N PHE A 79 17.16 -7.88 -16.73
CA PHE A 79 17.26 -9.33 -16.57
C PHE A 79 17.64 -10.08 -17.85
N ASP A 80 18.15 -9.38 -18.85
CA ASP A 80 18.62 -10.00 -20.07
C ASP A 80 19.67 -11.08 -19.77
N GLY A 81 19.61 -12.19 -20.49
CA GLY A 81 20.44 -13.38 -20.24
C GLY A 81 20.02 -14.23 -19.04
N THR A 82 18.94 -13.89 -18.32
CA THR A 82 18.37 -14.73 -17.25
C THR A 82 17.00 -15.29 -17.64
N LYS A 83 16.45 -16.18 -16.80
CA LYS A 83 15.06 -16.66 -16.94
C LYS A 83 14.03 -15.71 -16.29
N LEU A 84 14.48 -14.67 -15.59
CA LEU A 84 13.63 -13.79 -14.82
C LEU A 84 12.97 -12.75 -15.72
N THR A 85 11.67 -12.52 -15.52
CA THR A 85 10.90 -11.53 -16.29
C THR A 85 10.47 -10.33 -15.46
N CYS A 86 10.46 -10.47 -14.12
CA CYS A 86 10.12 -9.38 -13.21
C CYS A 86 10.66 -9.58 -11.79
N ASN A 87 10.63 -8.51 -10.99
CA ASN A 87 11.17 -8.52 -9.62
C ASN A 87 10.52 -9.59 -8.72
N ALA A 88 9.27 -9.97 -8.97
CA ALA A 88 8.57 -10.97 -8.16
C ALA A 88 9.13 -12.39 -8.31
N GLU A 89 9.91 -12.65 -9.35
CA GLU A 89 10.57 -13.94 -9.60
C GLU A 89 11.99 -13.98 -8.99
N MET A 90 12.48 -12.85 -8.44
CA MET A 90 13.78 -12.82 -7.78
C MET A 90 13.75 -13.64 -6.49
N THR A 91 14.80 -14.43 -6.27
CA THR A 91 15.06 -15.08 -4.98
C THR A 91 16.06 -14.25 -4.16
N PRO A 92 16.12 -14.45 -2.84
CA PRO A 92 17.19 -13.87 -2.03
C PRO A 92 18.56 -14.21 -2.61
N THR A 93 19.51 -13.28 -2.54
CA THR A 93 20.92 -13.57 -2.76
C THR A 93 21.38 -14.49 -1.62
N GLU A 94 21.87 -15.69 -1.94
CA GLU A 94 22.55 -16.55 -0.96
C GLU A 94 23.77 -15.85 -0.35
#